data_AF-A0A5J4TM73-F1
#
_entry.id   AF-A0A5J4TM73-F1
#
_cell.length_a   1.000
_cell.length_b   1.000
_cell.length_c   1.000
_cell.angle_alpha   90.00
_cell.angle_beta   90.00
_cell.angle_gamma   90.00
#
_symmetry.space_group_name_H-M   'P 1'
#
loop_
_entity.id
_entity.type
_entity.pdbx_description
1 polymer ?
#
loop_
_entity_poly.entity_id
_entity_poly.type
_entity_poly.pdbx_seq_one_letter_code
_entity_poly.pdbx_strand_id
1 'polypeptide(L)'
;LQDGVDCIVLPSDKGYLCSNHFFIWITRCLIPFIVKQRKENKIRPTEWGRLLLDDHGAHLTEEIKQALIKAHIRIIQLPAHTSHCFQPLDLSSFHSMKSKVRKQITGFAPKTQADKIQRSVKALQLATAPFANMHAFAKVEICKDCTKTPHRAIKDEQQLGNQITKLLGDRMK
;
A
#
# COMPACT_ATOMS: atom_id res chain seq x y z
N LEU A 1 19.03 -5.24 5.71
CA LEU A 1 19.61 -3.90 5.47
C LEU A 1 19.71 -3.25 6.84
N GLN A 2 20.72 -2.37 7.03
CA GLN A 2 21.01 -1.45 8.15
C GLN A 2 22.54 -1.26 8.20
N ASP A 3 23.13 -0.07 8.22
CA ASP A 3 22.76 1.10 9.05
C ASP A 3 22.70 2.42 8.22
N GLY A 4 21.76 3.36 8.40
CA GLY A 4 20.72 3.46 9.44
C GLY A 4 19.34 4.01 9.01
N VAL A 5 18.24 3.27 8.93
CA VAL A 5 18.04 1.88 9.38
C VAL A 5 16.96 1.13 8.57
N ASP A 6 16.30 1.64 7.54
CA ASP A 6 15.70 0.82 6.44
C ASP A 6 14.87 1.75 5.54
N CYS A 7 15.55 2.73 4.96
CA CYS A 7 15.04 3.48 3.83
C CYS A 7 16.02 3.32 2.66
N ILE A 8 15.51 2.96 1.50
CA ILE A 8 16.28 3.03 0.26
C ILE A 8 15.90 4.35 -0.39
N VAL A 9 16.84 5.30 -0.43
CA VAL A 9 16.66 6.57 -1.14
C VAL A 9 17.19 6.38 -2.55
N LEU A 10 16.30 6.49 -3.53
CA LEU A 10 16.66 6.42 -4.95
C LEU A 10 16.33 7.77 -5.61
N PRO A 11 17.33 8.49 -6.14
CA PRO A 11 17.09 9.77 -6.81
C PRO A 11 16.53 9.56 -8.23
N SER A 12 15.76 10.54 -8.72
CA SER A 12 15.31 10.60 -10.11
C SER A 12 15.35 12.05 -10.61
N ASP A 13 15.66 12.24 -11.89
CA ASP A 13 15.83 13.60 -12.47
C ASP A 13 14.58 14.46 -12.33
N LYS A 14 13.40 13.84 -12.40
CA LYS A 14 12.10 14.52 -12.29
C LYS A 14 11.52 14.49 -10.87
N GLY A 15 12.15 13.79 -9.93
CA GLY A 15 11.64 13.59 -8.57
C GLY A 15 10.41 12.68 -8.46
N TYR A 16 9.94 12.08 -9.55
CA TYR A 16 8.84 11.12 -9.56
C TYR A 16 9.34 9.67 -9.54
N LEU A 17 8.48 8.76 -9.07
CA LEU A 17 8.69 7.33 -9.20
C LEU A 17 8.74 6.95 -10.68
N CYS A 18 9.65 6.05 -11.05
CA CYS A 18 9.77 5.53 -12.41
C CYS A 18 9.83 4.00 -12.36
N SER A 19 9.76 3.34 -13.51
CA SER A 19 9.73 1.88 -13.60
C SER A 19 10.92 1.22 -12.91
N ASN A 20 12.12 1.82 -13.01
CA ASN A 20 13.30 1.29 -12.33
C ASN A 20 13.18 1.35 -10.80
N HIS A 21 12.67 2.46 -10.25
CA HIS A 21 12.41 2.58 -8.82
C HIS A 21 11.42 1.51 -8.35
N PHE A 22 10.35 1.31 -9.12
CA PHE A 22 9.34 0.31 -8.80
C PHE A 22 9.92 -1.11 -8.87
N PHE A 23 10.68 -1.44 -9.91
CA PHE A 23 11.33 -2.73 -10.07
C PHE A 23 12.29 -3.05 -8.92
N ILE A 24 13.11 -2.07 -8.50
CA ILE A 24 14.00 -2.21 -7.33
C ILE A 24 13.19 -2.50 -6.07
N TRP A 25 12.10 -1.78 -5.83
CA TRP A 25 11.24 -2.03 -4.67
C TRP A 25 10.59 -3.43 -4.72
N ILE A 26 10.08 -3.85 -5.88
CA ILE A 26 9.47 -5.17 -6.07
C ILE A 26 10.47 -6.28 -5.72
N THR A 27 11.66 -6.20 -6.29
CA THR A 27 12.69 -7.26 -6.19
C THR A 27 13.40 -7.28 -4.84
N ARG A 28 13.68 -6.12 -4.26
CA ARG A 28 14.47 -6.01 -3.01
C ARG A 28 13.62 -5.95 -1.75
N CYS A 29 12.36 -5.54 -1.85
CA CYS A 29 11.49 -5.34 -0.69
C CYS A 29 10.25 -6.25 -0.76
N LEU A 30 9.40 -6.09 -1.77
CA LEU A 30 8.09 -6.75 -1.79
C LEU A 30 8.19 -8.27 -1.87
N ILE A 31 8.89 -8.81 -2.88
CA ILE A 31 8.99 -10.26 -3.08
C ILE A 31 9.66 -10.94 -1.87
N PRO A 32 10.82 -10.46 -1.36
CA PRO A 32 11.42 -11.02 -0.15
C PRO A 32 10.49 -10.98 1.06
N PHE A 33 9.75 -9.87 1.25
CA PHE A 33 8.76 -9.76 2.31
C PHE A 33 7.65 -10.82 2.19
N ILE A 34 7.06 -10.99 1.00
CA ILE A 34 6.01 -11.98 0.77
C ILE A 34 6.52 -13.40 0.97
N VAL A 35 7.73 -13.73 0.49
CA VAL A 35 8.34 -15.06 0.69
C VAL A 35 8.55 -15.34 2.18
N LYS A 36 9.04 -14.36 2.93
CA LYS A 36 9.18 -14.46 4.39
C LYS A 36 7.83 -14.67 5.07
N GLN A 37 6.82 -13.86 4.74
CA GLN A 37 5.48 -13.99 5.29
C GLN A 37 4.86 -15.37 4.99
N ARG A 38 5.04 -15.90 3.78
CA ARG A 38 4.54 -17.24 3.44
C ARG A 38 5.19 -18.32 4.29
N LYS A 39 6.51 -18.24 4.50
CA LYS A 39 7.24 -19.20 5.35
C LYS A 39 6.75 -19.14 6.80
N GLU A 40 6.65 -17.95 7.36
CA GLU A 40 6.21 -17.72 8.76
C GLU A 40 4.78 -18.19 9.00
N ASN A 41 3.89 -18.00 8.02
CA ASN A 41 2.48 -18.37 8.10
C ASN A 41 2.16 -19.75 7.50
N LYS A 42 3.16 -20.56 7.15
CA LYS A 42 3.01 -21.89 6.54
C LYS A 42 2.13 -21.90 5.28
N ILE A 43 2.21 -20.83 4.46
CA ILE A 43 1.52 -20.71 3.18
C ILE A 43 2.39 -21.33 2.08
N ARG A 44 1.78 -22.10 1.16
CA ARG A 44 2.49 -22.69 0.03
C ARG A 44 3.11 -21.59 -0.85
N PRO A 45 4.36 -21.74 -1.34
CA PRO A 45 4.98 -20.76 -2.24
C PRO A 45 4.17 -20.48 -3.52
N THR A 46 3.38 -21.46 -3.97
CA THR A 46 2.54 -21.40 -5.16
C THR A 46 1.17 -20.76 -4.93
N GLU A 47 0.83 -20.42 -3.69
CA GLU A 47 -0.45 -19.80 -3.38
C GLU A 47 -0.45 -18.33 -3.81
N TRP A 48 -1.43 -17.94 -4.62
CA TRP A 48 -1.47 -16.61 -5.23
C TRP A 48 -1.73 -15.50 -4.20
N GLY A 49 -0.79 -14.54 -4.13
CA GLY A 49 -0.98 -13.24 -3.49
C GLY A 49 -1.55 -12.21 -4.47
N ARG A 50 -2.10 -11.12 -3.93
CA ARG A 50 -2.68 -10.01 -4.72
C ARG A 50 -2.03 -8.69 -4.30
N LEU A 51 -1.57 -7.91 -5.28
CA LEU A 51 -1.03 -6.56 -5.12
C LEU A 51 -1.98 -5.56 -5.77
N LEU A 52 -2.57 -4.67 -4.97
CA LEU A 52 -3.44 -3.60 -5.45
C LEU A 52 -2.60 -2.37 -5.82
N LEU A 53 -2.77 -1.84 -7.03
CA LEU A 53 -2.06 -0.65 -7.53
C LEU A 53 -3.02 0.31 -8.22
N ASP A 54 -2.66 1.59 -8.24
CA ASP A 54 -3.28 2.56 -9.12
C ASP A 54 -2.81 2.36 -10.58
N ASP A 55 -3.50 3.03 -11.51
CA ASP A 55 -3.25 2.92 -12.95
C ASP A 55 -2.04 3.76 -13.42
N HIS A 56 -0.93 3.67 -12.68
CA HIS A 56 0.30 4.36 -13.06
C HIS A 56 1.15 3.48 -13.99
N GLY A 57 1.41 3.95 -15.21
CA GLY A 57 2.08 3.18 -16.26
C GLY A 57 3.47 2.64 -15.88
N ALA A 58 4.16 3.27 -14.93
CA ALA A 58 5.46 2.78 -14.46
C ALA A 58 5.39 1.39 -13.78
N HIS A 59 4.20 0.96 -13.34
CA HIS A 59 3.99 -0.29 -12.62
C HIS A 59 3.92 -1.54 -13.52
N LEU A 60 3.80 -1.37 -14.85
CA LEU A 60 3.39 -2.44 -15.76
C LEU A 60 4.43 -2.87 -16.79
N THR A 61 5.72 -2.62 -16.54
CA THR A 61 6.74 -3.15 -17.45
C THR A 61 6.73 -4.68 -17.42
N GLU A 62 7.19 -5.29 -18.51
CA GLU A 62 7.16 -6.74 -18.68
C GLU A 62 8.03 -7.45 -17.63
N GLU A 63 9.16 -6.85 -17.27
CA GLU A 63 10.08 -7.37 -16.25
C GLU A 63 9.40 -7.42 -14.88
N ILE A 64 8.62 -6.39 -14.54
CA ILE A 64 7.86 -6.32 -13.28
C ILE A 64 6.79 -7.42 -13.25
N LYS A 65 6.03 -7.58 -14.34
CA LYS A 65 5.00 -8.63 -14.46
C LYS A 65 5.62 -10.01 -14.31
N GLN A 66 6.72 -10.28 -15.00
CA GLN A 66 7.41 -11.57 -14.93
C GLN A 66 7.95 -11.87 -13.53
N ALA A 67 8.55 -10.88 -12.86
CA ALA A 67 9.05 -11.04 -11.49
C ALA A 67 7.92 -11.41 -10.52
N LEU A 68 6.77 -10.73 -10.64
CA LEU A 68 5.59 -10.98 -9.80
C LEU A 68 4.92 -12.33 -10.08
N ILE A 69 4.79 -12.71 -11.36
CA ILE A 69 4.23 -14.01 -11.76
C ILE A 69 5.10 -15.16 -11.22
N LYS A 70 6.43 -15.08 -11.37
CA LYS A 70 7.37 -16.06 -10.80
C LYS A 70 7.22 -16.17 -9.28
N ALA A 71 6.94 -15.04 -8.61
CA ALA A 71 6.68 -14.99 -7.18
C ALA A 71 5.22 -15.36 -6.79
N HIS A 72 4.36 -15.79 -7.73
CA HIS A 72 2.94 -16.07 -7.50
C HIS A 72 2.19 -14.87 -6.88
N ILE A 73 2.40 -13.68 -7.43
CA ILE A 73 1.71 -12.45 -7.05
C ILE A 73 0.99 -11.89 -8.28
N ARG A 74 -0.32 -11.65 -8.18
CA ARG A 74 -1.12 -11.00 -9.23
C ARG A 74 -1.28 -9.52 -8.94
N ILE A 75 -1.15 -8.69 -9.97
CA ILE A 75 -1.52 -7.29 -9.90
C ILE A 75 -3.04 -7.18 -10.09
N ILE A 76 -3.67 -6.33 -9.26
CA ILE A 76 -5.02 -5.84 -9.46
C ILE A 76 -4.92 -4.33 -9.60
N GLN A 77 -5.17 -3.83 -10.81
CA GLN A 77 -5.20 -2.39 -11.05
C GLN A 77 -6.58 -1.84 -10.76
N LEU A 78 -6.62 -0.70 -10.09
CA LEU A 78 -7.84 0.08 -9.93
C LEU A 78 -8.11 0.86 -11.22
N PRO A 79 -9.38 0.99 -11.65
CA PRO A 79 -9.72 1.86 -12.77
C PRO A 79 -9.24 3.30 -12.57
N ALA A 80 -8.92 3.98 -13.67
CA ALA A 80 -8.48 5.37 -13.63
C ALA A 80 -9.43 6.27 -12.80
N HIS A 81 -8.85 7.17 -12.01
CA HIS A 81 -9.57 8.08 -11.12
C HIS A 81 -10.45 7.42 -10.05
N THR A 82 -10.20 6.16 -9.68
CA THR A 82 -10.97 5.49 -8.62
C THR A 82 -10.19 5.19 -7.34
N SER A 83 -8.93 5.61 -7.25
CA SER A 83 -8.09 5.43 -6.05
C SER A 83 -8.75 6.01 -4.80
N HIS A 84 -9.36 7.19 -4.91
CA HIS A 84 -10.10 7.81 -3.81
C HIS A 84 -11.33 7.03 -3.33
N CYS A 85 -11.79 6.02 -4.07
CA CYS A 85 -12.94 5.17 -3.73
C CYS A 85 -12.53 3.77 -3.28
N PHE A 86 -11.43 3.22 -3.81
CA PHE A 86 -11.10 1.80 -3.64
C PHE A 86 -9.69 1.55 -3.12
N GLN A 87 -8.84 2.57 -3.00
CA GLN A 87 -7.48 2.43 -2.49
C GLN A 87 -7.47 2.65 -0.97
N PRO A 88 -7.26 1.61 -0.14
CA PRO A 88 -7.30 1.76 1.31
C PRO A 88 -6.27 2.76 1.83
N LEU A 89 -5.14 2.89 1.12
CA LEU A 89 -4.07 3.82 1.46
C LEU A 89 -4.54 5.27 1.34
N ASP A 90 -5.27 5.65 0.29
CA ASP A 90 -5.76 7.02 0.08
C ASP A 90 -6.91 7.37 1.02
N LEU A 91 -7.86 6.45 1.17
CA LEU A 91 -9.08 6.64 1.95
C LEU A 91 -8.87 6.76 3.46
N SER A 92 -7.78 6.18 3.97
CA SER A 92 -7.59 6.06 5.41
C SER A 92 -6.16 6.40 5.83
N SER A 93 -5.16 5.62 5.38
CA SER A 93 -3.80 5.77 5.91
C SER A 93 -3.20 7.15 5.60
N PHE A 94 -3.29 7.61 4.35
CA PHE A 94 -2.78 8.94 3.96
C PHE A 94 -3.65 10.07 4.48
N HIS A 95 -4.97 9.89 4.54
CA HIS A 95 -5.85 10.86 5.20
C HIS A 95 -5.46 11.04 6.68
N SER A 96 -5.23 9.94 7.39
CA SER A 96 -4.80 9.92 8.80
C SER A 96 -3.40 10.50 8.97
N MET A 97 -2.47 10.18 8.07
CA MET A 97 -1.12 10.73 8.08
C MET A 97 -1.16 12.26 7.93
N LYS A 98 -1.89 12.80 6.94
CA LYS A 98 -1.96 14.24 6.67
C LYS A 98 -2.47 15.04 7.88
N SER A 99 -3.45 14.51 8.62
CA SER A 99 -3.97 15.16 9.83
C SER A 99 -2.99 15.11 11.02
N LYS A 100 -2.14 14.07 11.07
CA LYS A 100 -1.13 13.87 12.13
C LYS A 100 0.17 14.62 11.89
N VAL A 101 0.61 14.80 10.63
CA VAL A 101 1.89 15.47 10.28
C VAL A 101 2.01 16.84 10.93
N ARG A 102 0.94 17.65 10.88
CA ARG A 102 0.93 19.01 11.43
C ARG A 102 1.14 19.06 12.94
N LYS A 103 0.81 17.97 13.64
CA LYS A 103 0.91 17.84 15.11
C LYS A 103 2.22 17.21 15.57
N GLN A 104 3.07 16.73 14.66
CA GLN A 104 4.33 16.08 15.03
C GLN A 104 5.37 17.12 15.44
N ILE A 105 6.05 16.86 16.55
CA ILE A 105 7.19 17.63 17.05
C ILE A 105 8.47 16.84 16.77
N THR A 106 9.51 17.53 16.32
CA THR A 106 10.82 16.97 15.96
C THR A 106 11.92 17.65 16.78
N GLY A 107 13.12 17.07 16.74
CA GLY A 107 14.32 17.70 17.32
C GLY A 107 15.05 18.63 16.35
N PHE A 108 14.53 18.84 15.14
CA PHE A 108 15.16 19.64 14.10
C PHE A 108 14.58 21.06 14.06
N ALA A 109 15.36 22.01 13.53
CA ALA A 109 14.88 23.38 13.32
C ALA A 109 13.62 23.38 12.43
N PRO A 110 12.58 24.17 12.77
CA PRO A 110 11.32 24.17 12.03
C PRO A 110 11.51 24.46 10.53
N LYS A 111 10.69 23.80 9.69
CA LYS A 111 10.66 23.98 8.23
C LYS A 111 11.90 23.47 7.47
N THR A 112 12.93 22.98 8.15
CA THR A 112 14.05 22.28 7.51
C THR A 112 13.59 20.99 6.82
N GLN A 113 14.40 20.47 5.90
CA GLN A 113 14.11 19.20 5.24
C GLN A 113 14.06 18.04 6.25
N ALA A 114 14.99 18.02 7.22
CA ALA A 114 15.02 17.02 8.29
C ALA A 114 13.75 17.07 9.16
N ASP A 115 13.27 18.26 9.53
CA ASP A 115 11.99 18.44 10.24
C ASP A 115 10.82 17.86 9.43
N LYS A 116 10.69 18.23 8.15
CA LYS A 116 9.61 17.75 7.27
C LYS A 116 9.62 16.22 7.12
N ILE A 117 10.79 15.64 6.90
CA ILE A 117 10.95 14.19 6.74
C ILE A 117 10.57 13.49 8.05
N GLN A 118 11.13 13.92 9.19
CA GLN A 118 10.87 13.24 10.46
C GLN A 118 9.40 13.37 10.90
N ARG A 119 8.74 14.51 10.68
CA ARG A 119 7.28 14.64 10.91
C ARG A 119 6.49 13.67 10.06
N SER A 120 6.86 13.51 8.79
CA SER A 120 6.18 12.61 7.86
C SER A 120 6.35 11.15 8.28
N VAL A 121 7.56 10.74 8.65
CA VAL A 121 7.85 9.39 9.14
C VAL A 121 7.07 9.07 10.41
N LYS A 122 7.11 9.96 11.43
CA LYS A 122 6.36 9.77 12.67
C LYS A 122 4.85 9.69 12.43
N ALA A 123 4.31 10.58 11.61
CA ALA A 123 2.89 10.58 11.28
C ALA A 123 2.47 9.33 10.52
N LEU A 124 3.32 8.84 9.60
CA LEU A 124 3.08 7.61 8.87
C LEU A 124 3.04 6.41 9.82
N GLN A 125 4.02 6.27 10.70
CA GLN A 125 4.05 5.20 11.72
C GLN A 125 2.77 5.18 12.58
N LEU A 126 2.30 6.35 13.01
CA LEU A 126 1.04 6.49 13.76
C LEU A 126 -0.21 6.23 12.90
N ALA A 127 -0.15 6.47 11.59
CA ALA A 127 -1.24 6.20 10.67
C ALA A 127 -1.31 4.72 10.29
N THR A 128 -0.19 4.00 10.37
CA THR A 128 -0.07 2.59 9.97
C THR A 128 0.02 1.63 11.16
N ALA A 129 -0.41 2.04 12.35
CA ALA A 129 -0.58 1.12 13.47
C ALA A 129 -1.55 -0.02 13.07
N PRO A 130 -1.37 -1.26 13.56
CA PRO A 130 -2.14 -2.42 13.09
C PRO A 130 -3.65 -2.21 13.03
N PHE A 131 -4.25 -1.64 14.08
CA PHE A 131 -5.69 -1.34 14.12
C PHE A 131 -6.12 -0.29 13.08
N ALA A 132 -5.31 0.75 12.88
CA ALA A 132 -5.59 1.77 11.87
C ALA A 132 -5.50 1.21 10.44
N ASN A 133 -4.53 0.33 10.18
CA ASN A 133 -4.43 -0.38 8.91
C ASN A 133 -5.61 -1.33 8.69
N MET A 134 -6.00 -2.12 9.69
CA MET A 134 -7.18 -3.00 9.56
C MET A 134 -8.45 -2.19 9.26
N HIS A 135 -8.65 -1.07 9.94
CA HIS A 135 -9.77 -0.16 9.66
C HIS A 135 -9.68 0.46 8.27
N ALA A 136 -8.47 0.75 7.76
CA ALA A 136 -8.27 1.22 6.39
C ALA A 136 -8.74 0.20 5.35
N PHE A 137 -8.41 -1.07 5.54
CA PHE A 137 -8.85 -2.15 4.67
C PHE A 137 -10.37 -2.40 4.78
N ALA A 138 -10.94 -2.31 5.98
CA ALA A 138 -12.39 -2.44 6.17
C ALA A 138 -13.17 -1.36 5.41
N LYS A 139 -12.66 -0.12 5.31
CA LYS A 139 -13.33 0.95 4.54
C LYS A 139 -13.49 0.65 3.04
N VAL A 140 -12.63 -0.20 2.49
CA VAL A 140 -12.69 -0.65 1.09
C VAL A 140 -13.21 -2.08 0.98
N GLU A 141 -13.89 -2.54 2.03
CA GLU A 141 -14.55 -3.83 2.06
C GLU A 141 -13.59 -5.01 1.93
N ILE A 142 -12.36 -4.84 2.42
CA ILE A 142 -11.35 -5.89 2.56
C ILE A 142 -11.25 -6.26 4.03
N CYS A 143 -11.70 -7.46 4.35
CA CYS A 143 -11.79 -7.98 5.72
C CYS A 143 -10.92 -9.22 5.89
N LYS A 144 -10.65 -9.58 7.15
CA LYS A 144 -9.91 -10.79 7.50
C LYS A 144 -10.88 -11.92 7.82
N ASP A 145 -10.83 -12.99 7.02
CA ASP A 145 -11.46 -14.27 7.31
C ASP A 145 -10.60 -15.05 8.30
N CYS A 146 -11.08 -15.09 9.53
CA CYS A 146 -10.44 -15.81 10.63
C CYS A 146 -10.83 -17.29 10.73
N THR A 147 -11.78 -17.77 9.91
CA THR A 147 -12.23 -19.18 9.92
C THR A 147 -11.19 -20.12 9.30
N LYS A 148 -10.26 -19.56 8.51
CA LYS A 148 -9.17 -20.30 7.86
C LYS A 148 -7.85 -20.08 8.57
N THR A 149 -7.00 -21.10 8.55
CA THR A 149 -5.61 -21.03 9.02
C THR A 149 -4.64 -21.32 7.86
N PRO A 150 -3.76 -20.38 7.49
CA PRO A 150 -3.68 -19.02 8.01
C PRO A 150 -4.87 -18.18 7.54
N HIS A 151 -5.13 -17.11 8.28
CA HIS A 151 -6.23 -16.19 8.01
C HIS A 151 -6.13 -15.59 6.59
N ARG A 152 -7.28 -15.36 5.95
CA ARG A 152 -7.33 -14.91 4.56
C ARG A 152 -7.92 -13.51 4.45
N ALA A 153 -7.46 -12.73 3.48
CA ALA A 153 -8.16 -11.51 3.09
C ALA A 153 -9.35 -11.89 2.20
N ILE A 154 -10.54 -11.42 2.55
CA ILE A 154 -11.76 -11.58 1.76
C ILE A 154 -12.30 -10.21 1.36
N LYS A 155 -12.98 -10.15 0.23
CA LYS A 155 -13.68 -8.96 -0.21
C LYS A 155 -15.17 -9.14 0.08
N ASP A 156 -15.77 -8.19 0.77
CA ASP A 156 -17.23 -8.14 0.91
C ASP A 156 -17.80 -7.52 -0.39
N GLU A 157 -18.15 -8.38 -1.34
CA GLU A 157 -18.65 -7.98 -2.65
C GLU A 157 -20.02 -7.29 -2.56
N GLN A 158 -20.84 -7.64 -1.57
CA GLN A 158 -22.14 -7.02 -1.35
C GLN A 158 -21.97 -5.58 -0.87
N GLN A 159 -21.12 -5.36 0.13
CA GLN A 159 -20.84 -4.03 0.66
C GLN A 159 -20.13 -3.14 -0.37
N LEU A 160 -19.23 -3.74 -1.17
CA LEU A 160 -18.62 -3.05 -2.32
C LEU A 160 -19.68 -2.61 -3.35
N GLY A 161 -20.61 -3.50 -3.70
CA GLY A 161 -21.71 -3.18 -4.62
C GLY A 161 -22.57 -2.01 -4.12
N ASN A 162 -22.84 -1.95 -2.81
CA ASN A 162 -23.53 -0.85 -2.18
C ASN A 162 -22.73 0.46 -2.26
N GLN A 163 -21.41 0.43 -2.02
CA GLN A 163 -20.54 1.60 -2.16
C GLN A 163 -20.49 2.11 -3.61
N ILE A 164 -20.33 1.20 -4.58
CA ILE A 164 -20.33 1.54 -6.02
C ILE A 164 -21.65 2.22 -6.39
N THR A 165 -22.78 1.65 -5.95
CA THR A 165 -24.11 2.19 -6.23
C THR A 165 -24.28 3.60 -5.66
N LYS A 166 -23.82 3.84 -4.43
CA LYS A 166 -23.82 5.17 -3.81
C LYS A 166 -22.97 6.16 -4.60
N LEU A 167 -21.74 5.78 -4.95
CA LEU A 167 -20.81 6.64 -5.71
C LEU A 167 -21.34 6.97 -7.11
N LEU A 168 -22.05 6.05 -7.76
CA LEU A 168 -22.68 6.29 -9.05
C LEU A 168 -23.93 7.16 -8.92
N GLY A 169 -24.76 6.93 -7.88
CA GLY A 169 -25.94 7.74 -7.58
C GLY A 169 -25.61 9.19 -7.24
N ASP A 170 -24.50 9.43 -6.55
CA ASP A 170 -24.01 10.78 -6.21
C ASP A 170 -23.40 11.51 -7.42
N ARG A 171 -23.01 10.82 -8.50
CA ARG A 171 -22.54 11.43 -9.76
C ARG A 171 -23.65 11.78 -10.74
N MET A 172 -24.86 11.27 -10.53
CA MET A 172 -26.04 11.51 -11.38
C MET A 172 -26.93 12.65 -10.86
N LYS A 173 -26.54 13.33 -9.78
CA LYS A 173 -27.16 14.53 -9.24
C LYS A 173 -26.22 15.73 -9.43
#